data_AF-A0A6C0K846-F1
#
_entry.id   AF-A0A6C0K846-F1
#
_cell.length_a   1.000
_cell.length_b   1.000
_cell.length_c   1.000
_cell.angle_alpha   90.00
_cell.angle_beta   90.00
_cell.angle_gamma   90.00
#
_symmetry.space_group_name_H-M   'P 1'
#
loop_
_entity.id
_entity.type
_entity.pdbx_description
1 polymer ?
#
loop_
_entity_poly.entity_id
_entity_poly.type
_entity_poly.pdbx_seq_one_letter_code
_entity_poly.pdbx_strand_id
1 'polypeptide(L)'
;MNTPPKILDIKKGTCARILTPKQVGPICWFMATFVAMFYSQRSRKKLLDASPSWNNKKALFASLKHVLDDKYLKTKDGRDSEDYKKFRDDTFIKILSYLNLENSKTFPYDPKKVSGGFVPEYYIGKLYKLLNVDYKIFNYYIKDNTVSYSFLNEEYDWLNYTIVKRKINVGLNIDNIFKDNTRRDNYVDNGYAPPILIVNVSDSSGDSSFYKVNEGDTKENIRSLQEQIFYNGKEYNLDSVILTNWNINKHNGHAIAGISCKKGKYVYNGWVRTSMDPVMKKESIDSDIPCELMKYDWNIVKNNDFCLNTRKCIPELLKKKLKVRDICFNFSKGGRLLVYVCKDANKNTSSESIADAKKSLTPPKKSPKSLTPPKKPKPLKPPKNPNEPKVCPEGKVLNPRTNRCILIKNINKKPKPPRSPQPPKVCPEGKVLNPKTNRCIIDKNVKKPKEPKVCPEGKVLNPKTGRCILKNSATAKKLL
;
A
#
# COMPACT_ATOMS: atom_id res chain seq x y z
N MET A 1 27.05 -13.57 -43.15
CA MET A 1 26.26 -12.49 -42.50
C MET A 1 25.48 -13.10 -41.36
N ASN A 2 25.92 -12.88 -40.12
CA ASN A 2 25.23 -13.42 -38.95
C ASN A 2 24.02 -12.54 -38.62
N THR A 3 22.83 -13.15 -38.66
CA THR A 3 21.57 -12.56 -38.22
C THR A 3 21.70 -12.15 -36.74
N PRO A 4 21.33 -10.92 -36.36
CA PRO A 4 21.39 -10.50 -34.98
C PRO A 4 20.39 -11.33 -34.15
N PRO A 5 20.74 -11.70 -32.90
CA PRO A 5 19.89 -12.52 -32.07
C PRO A 5 18.58 -11.78 -31.77
N LYS A 6 17.45 -12.46 -32.03
CA LYS A 6 16.11 -11.99 -31.63
C LYS A 6 16.13 -11.71 -30.13
N ILE A 7 16.02 -10.44 -29.76
CA ILE A 7 15.78 -10.01 -28.38
C ILE A 7 14.45 -10.64 -27.96
N LEU A 8 14.51 -11.62 -27.06
CA LEU A 8 13.32 -12.19 -26.44
C LEU A 8 12.58 -11.07 -25.72
N ASP A 9 11.42 -10.71 -26.26
CA ASP A 9 10.53 -9.69 -25.72
C ASP A 9 9.99 -10.18 -24.37
N ILE A 10 10.68 -9.81 -23.28
CA ILE A 10 10.24 -10.11 -21.92
C ILE A 10 8.94 -9.34 -21.71
N LYS A 11 7.80 -10.01 -21.85
CA LYS A 11 6.47 -9.47 -21.52
C LYS A 11 6.52 -8.82 -20.13
N LYS A 12 6.70 -7.50 -20.06
CA LYS A 12 6.69 -6.77 -18.80
C LYS A 12 5.34 -7.01 -18.12
N GLY A 13 5.37 -7.58 -16.91
CA GLY A 13 4.17 -7.82 -16.11
C GLY A 13 3.41 -6.51 -15.85
N THR A 14 2.09 -6.60 -15.63
CA THR A 14 1.18 -5.43 -15.49
C THR A 14 1.73 -4.33 -14.59
N CYS A 15 2.37 -4.67 -13.46
CA CYS A 15 2.94 -3.70 -12.52
C CYS A 15 4.05 -2.83 -13.11
N ALA A 16 4.94 -3.42 -13.93
CA ALA A 16 6.03 -2.69 -14.57
C ALA A 16 5.56 -1.81 -15.75
N ARG A 17 4.27 -1.91 -16.10
CA ARG A 17 3.61 -1.11 -17.12
C ARG A 17 2.73 -0.01 -16.53
N ILE A 18 2.59 0.06 -15.20
CA ILE A 18 1.86 1.16 -14.57
C ILE A 18 2.69 2.43 -14.76
N LEU A 19 2.10 3.36 -15.50
CA LEU A 19 2.54 4.73 -15.60
C LEU A 19 2.25 5.39 -14.25
N THR A 20 3.29 5.99 -13.71
CA THR A 20 3.15 6.73 -12.47
C THR A 20 2.86 8.18 -12.80
N PRO A 21 2.20 8.89 -11.88
CA PRO A 21 2.02 10.33 -12.02
C PRO A 21 3.32 11.07 -12.32
N LYS A 22 3.29 12.01 -13.27
CA LYS A 22 4.33 13.03 -13.38
C LYS A 22 4.21 13.99 -12.18
N GLN A 23 5.32 14.31 -11.53
CA GLN A 23 5.35 15.39 -10.56
C GLN A 23 5.43 16.73 -11.29
N VAL A 24 4.48 17.62 -10.98
CA VAL A 24 4.47 19.01 -11.48
C VAL A 24 4.54 19.95 -10.29
N GLY A 25 5.65 20.68 -10.16
CA GLY A 25 5.90 21.59 -9.05
C GLY A 25 6.42 20.92 -7.77
N PRO A 26 6.39 21.64 -6.63
CA PRO A 26 7.05 21.25 -5.38
C PRO A 26 6.22 20.27 -4.52
N ILE A 27 5.53 19.33 -5.15
CA ILE A 27 4.56 18.43 -4.49
C ILE A 27 5.06 16.98 -4.33
N CYS A 28 6.38 16.74 -4.41
CA CYS A 28 6.96 15.39 -4.29
C CYS A 28 6.45 14.60 -3.07
N TRP A 29 6.32 15.29 -1.93
CA TRP A 29 5.80 14.75 -0.67
C TRP A 29 4.37 14.21 -0.83
N PHE A 30 3.50 14.97 -1.51
CA PHE A 30 2.12 14.58 -1.75
C PHE A 30 2.05 13.44 -2.76
N MET A 31 2.87 13.50 -3.80
CA MET A 31 2.93 12.46 -4.82
C MET A 31 3.40 11.12 -4.26
N ALA A 32 4.45 11.12 -3.43
CA ALA A 32 4.90 9.92 -2.74
C ALA A 32 3.80 9.35 -1.82
N THR A 33 3.12 10.23 -1.06
CA THR A 33 1.98 9.85 -0.23
C THR A 33 0.85 9.24 -1.05
N PHE A 34 0.47 9.90 -2.13
CA PHE A 34 -0.62 9.49 -3.00
C PHE A 34 -0.31 8.14 -3.66
N VAL A 35 0.90 7.95 -4.18
CA VAL A 35 1.32 6.67 -4.80
C VAL A 35 1.35 5.54 -3.77
N ALA A 36 1.86 5.79 -2.55
CA ALA A 36 1.81 4.82 -1.46
C ALA A 36 0.38 4.37 -1.14
N MET A 37 -0.60 5.27 -1.22
CA MET A 37 -2.01 4.96 -0.94
C MET A 37 -2.75 4.33 -2.13
N PHE A 38 -2.69 4.94 -3.31
CA PHE A 38 -3.54 4.64 -4.46
C PHE A 38 -2.94 3.62 -5.43
N TYR A 39 -1.64 3.37 -5.39
CA TYR A 39 -0.95 2.48 -6.32
C TYR A 39 -0.41 1.23 -5.64
N SER A 40 -0.11 1.30 -4.34
CA SER A 40 0.30 0.13 -3.58
C SER A 40 -0.84 -0.86 -3.44
N GLN A 41 -0.55 -2.15 -3.64
CA GLN A 41 -1.59 -3.16 -3.89
C GLN A 41 -2.64 -3.26 -2.77
N ARG A 42 -2.22 -3.38 -1.51
CA ARG A 42 -3.16 -3.64 -0.41
C ARG A 42 -3.84 -2.35 0.03
N SER A 43 -3.14 -1.22 0.05
CA SER A 43 -3.71 0.10 0.33
C SER A 43 -4.79 0.46 -0.70
N ARG A 44 -4.48 0.32 -2.00
CA ARG A 44 -5.43 0.55 -3.10
C ARG A 44 -6.67 -0.33 -2.97
N LYS A 45 -6.50 -1.58 -2.53
CA LYS A 45 -7.64 -2.49 -2.28
C LYS A 45 -8.57 -1.94 -1.20
N LYS A 46 -8.04 -1.47 -0.06
CA LYS A 46 -8.86 -0.86 1.00
C LYS A 46 -9.61 0.37 0.49
N LEU A 47 -8.95 1.21 -0.31
CA LEU A 47 -9.59 2.37 -0.94
C LEU A 47 -10.68 1.96 -1.93
N LEU A 48 -10.45 0.95 -2.78
CA LEU A 48 -11.47 0.41 -3.68
C LEU A 48 -12.70 -0.07 -2.91
N ASP A 49 -12.49 -0.81 -1.82
CA ASP A 49 -13.58 -1.34 -0.98
C ASP A 49 -14.38 -0.21 -0.30
N ALA A 50 -13.73 0.91 0.05
CA ALA A 50 -14.38 2.09 0.64
C ALA A 50 -15.01 3.04 -0.41
N SER A 51 -14.51 3.05 -1.63
CA SER A 51 -14.90 4.00 -2.68
C SER A 51 -16.39 4.06 -3.07
N PRO A 52 -17.22 3.01 -2.89
CA PRO A 52 -18.66 3.10 -3.13
C PRO A 52 -19.38 4.11 -2.21
N SER A 53 -18.81 4.42 -1.04
CA SER A 53 -19.40 5.41 -0.12
C SER A 53 -18.97 6.85 -0.40
N TRP A 54 -18.09 7.09 -1.39
CA TRP A 54 -17.58 8.42 -1.67
C TRP A 54 -18.61 9.30 -2.39
N ASN A 55 -18.68 10.57 -2.00
CA ASN A 55 -19.62 11.52 -2.61
C ASN A 55 -19.09 12.06 -3.95
N ASN A 56 -19.25 11.27 -5.01
CA ASN A 56 -18.78 11.62 -6.36
C ASN A 56 -19.48 12.84 -7.00
N LYS A 57 -20.45 13.48 -6.33
CA LYS A 57 -20.99 14.78 -6.76
C LYS A 57 -20.01 15.92 -6.48
N LYS A 58 -19.12 15.75 -5.51
CA LYS A 58 -18.05 16.72 -5.21
C LYS A 58 -16.85 16.48 -6.14
N ALA A 59 -16.29 17.55 -6.68
CA ALA A 59 -15.16 17.50 -7.63
C ALA A 59 -13.94 16.76 -7.06
N LEU A 60 -13.67 16.90 -5.75
CA LEU A 60 -12.61 16.19 -5.04
C LEU A 60 -12.75 14.67 -5.20
N PHE A 61 -13.86 14.12 -4.73
CA PHE A 61 -14.10 12.68 -4.70
C PHE A 61 -14.27 12.11 -6.12
N ALA A 62 -14.86 12.87 -7.04
CA ALA A 62 -14.90 12.49 -8.45
C ALA A 62 -13.49 12.33 -9.05
N SER A 63 -12.59 13.27 -8.78
CA SER A 63 -11.18 13.21 -9.23
C SER A 63 -10.44 12.04 -8.59
N LEU A 64 -10.60 11.83 -7.28
CA LEU A 64 -9.98 10.70 -6.57
C LEU A 64 -10.51 9.36 -7.07
N LYS A 65 -11.82 9.26 -7.37
CA LYS A 65 -12.45 8.04 -7.90
C LYS A 65 -11.94 7.72 -9.29
N HIS A 66 -11.81 8.72 -10.16
CA HIS A 66 -11.23 8.56 -11.48
C HIS A 66 -9.81 7.97 -11.39
N VAL A 67 -8.95 8.57 -10.56
CA VAL A 67 -7.57 8.07 -10.37
C VAL A 67 -7.53 6.68 -9.72
N LEU A 68 -8.46 6.37 -8.82
CA LEU A 68 -8.56 5.06 -8.18
C LEU A 68 -9.06 3.96 -9.12
N ASP A 69 -9.95 4.28 -10.07
CA ASP A 69 -10.50 3.30 -10.99
C ASP A 69 -9.53 2.99 -12.13
N ASP A 70 -8.84 4.03 -12.61
CA ASP A 70 -7.86 3.90 -13.68
C ASP A 70 -6.63 3.10 -13.22
N LYS A 71 -6.09 2.32 -14.16
CA LYS A 71 -4.87 1.50 -13.94
C LYS A 71 -3.62 2.09 -14.59
N TYR A 72 -3.78 3.20 -15.33
CA TYR A 72 -2.75 3.93 -16.09
C TYR A 72 -1.66 3.00 -16.64
N LEU A 73 -2.03 2.04 -17.48
CA LEU A 73 -1.07 1.06 -18.02
C LEU A 73 -0.52 1.53 -19.36
N LYS A 74 0.78 1.45 -19.60
CA LYS A 74 1.31 1.44 -20.97
C LYS A 74 0.71 0.28 -21.74
N THR A 75 0.54 0.43 -23.06
CA THR A 75 0.20 -0.68 -23.95
C THR A 75 1.28 -1.78 -23.89
N LYS A 76 0.99 -2.98 -24.40
CA LYS A 76 1.98 -4.07 -24.43
C LYS A 76 3.22 -3.69 -25.25
N ASP A 77 3.04 -2.81 -26.24
CA ASP A 77 4.07 -2.36 -27.17
C ASP A 77 4.83 -1.11 -26.66
N GLY A 78 4.63 -0.71 -25.40
CA GLY A 78 5.34 0.42 -24.79
C GLY A 78 4.85 1.81 -25.19
N ARG A 79 3.85 1.92 -26.08
CA ARG A 79 3.12 3.17 -26.37
C ARG A 79 2.24 3.58 -25.19
N ASP A 80 2.06 4.87 -25.00
CA ASP A 80 1.14 5.43 -24.02
C ASP A 80 -0.27 4.89 -24.27
N SER A 81 -1.00 4.56 -23.20
CA SER A 81 -2.41 4.21 -23.35
C SER A 81 -3.23 5.45 -23.69
N GLU A 82 -4.37 5.25 -24.36
CA GLU A 82 -5.38 6.30 -24.52
C GLU A 82 -5.82 6.90 -23.18
N ASP A 83 -5.76 6.11 -22.10
CA ASP A 83 -6.04 6.58 -20.73
C ASP A 83 -4.98 7.57 -20.23
N TYR A 84 -3.71 7.41 -20.63
CA TYR A 84 -2.65 8.35 -20.27
C TYR A 84 -2.81 9.70 -20.96
N LYS A 85 -3.29 9.75 -22.21
CA LYS A 85 -3.58 11.01 -22.91
C LYS A 85 -4.62 11.89 -22.18
N LYS A 86 -5.45 11.27 -21.32
CA LYS A 86 -6.43 11.96 -20.47
C LYS A 86 -5.85 12.43 -19.14
N PHE A 87 -4.65 11.96 -18.78
CA PHE A 87 -3.98 12.34 -17.55
C PHE A 87 -3.35 13.72 -17.70
N ARG A 88 -4.02 14.74 -17.18
CA ARG A 88 -3.50 16.11 -17.22
C ARG A 88 -2.41 16.30 -16.16
N ASP A 89 -1.35 17.01 -16.53
CA ASP A 89 -0.26 17.43 -15.65
C ASP A 89 -0.74 18.18 -14.39
N ASP A 90 -1.91 18.81 -14.45
CA ASP A 90 -2.51 19.55 -13.32
C ASP A 90 -3.40 18.71 -12.40
N THR A 91 -3.58 17.41 -12.65
CA THR A 91 -4.53 16.56 -11.91
C THR A 91 -4.28 16.57 -10.39
N PHE A 92 -3.02 16.38 -9.96
CA PHE A 92 -2.69 16.31 -8.53
C PHE A 92 -2.65 17.69 -7.86
N ILE A 93 -2.32 18.74 -8.61
CA ILE A 93 -2.42 20.13 -8.15
C ILE A 93 -3.90 20.49 -7.92
N LYS A 94 -4.80 20.05 -8.80
CA LYS A 94 -6.25 20.20 -8.61
C LYS A 94 -6.74 19.43 -7.39
N ILE A 95 -6.33 18.17 -7.22
CA ILE A 95 -6.68 17.39 -6.02
C ILE A 95 -6.22 18.10 -4.74
N LEU A 96 -4.98 18.60 -4.68
CA LEU A 96 -4.49 19.39 -3.54
C LEU A 96 -5.34 20.64 -3.30
N SER A 97 -5.68 21.37 -4.37
CA SER A 97 -6.55 22.55 -4.26
C SER A 97 -7.93 22.18 -3.71
N TYR A 98 -8.51 21.07 -4.17
CA TYR A 98 -9.80 20.58 -3.69
C TYR A 98 -9.75 20.07 -2.25
N LEU A 99 -8.65 19.45 -1.82
CA LEU A 99 -8.45 19.04 -0.42
C LEU A 99 -8.45 20.27 0.50
N ASN A 100 -7.72 21.32 0.12
CA ASN A 100 -7.70 22.58 0.87
C ASN A 100 -9.08 23.26 0.91
N LEU A 101 -9.82 23.25 -0.20
CA LEU A 101 -11.17 23.79 -0.26
C LEU A 101 -12.18 22.98 0.58
N GLU A 102 -12.02 21.65 0.63
CA GLU A 102 -12.90 20.78 1.41
C GLU A 102 -12.70 21.01 2.92
N ASN A 103 -11.45 21.12 3.37
CA ASN A 103 -11.13 21.47 4.76
C ASN A 103 -9.69 22.00 4.89
N SER A 104 -9.55 23.32 4.95
CA SER A 104 -8.24 24.00 5.00
C SER A 104 -7.52 23.87 6.35
N LYS A 105 -8.22 23.49 7.43
CA LYS A 105 -7.59 23.17 8.73
C LYS A 105 -6.92 21.80 8.67
N THR A 106 -7.63 20.82 8.13
CA THR A 106 -7.14 19.45 7.95
C THR A 106 -6.07 19.37 6.85
N PHE A 107 -6.27 20.09 5.75
CA PHE A 107 -5.42 20.11 4.56
C PHE A 107 -4.97 21.54 4.22
N PRO A 108 -3.96 22.08 4.92
CA PRO A 108 -3.58 23.50 4.82
C PRO A 108 -2.81 23.90 3.56
N TYR A 109 -2.45 22.95 2.71
CA TYR A 109 -1.59 23.19 1.57
C TYR A 109 -2.42 23.71 0.39
N ASP A 110 -2.36 25.02 0.16
CA ASP A 110 -2.91 25.63 -1.06
C ASP A 110 -1.80 25.77 -2.11
N PRO A 111 -1.83 25.00 -3.22
CA PRO A 111 -0.80 25.05 -4.24
C PRO A 111 -0.73 26.38 -4.99
N LYS A 112 -1.75 27.26 -4.88
CA LYS A 112 -1.68 28.62 -5.43
C LYS A 112 -0.85 29.53 -4.53
N LYS A 113 -0.91 29.33 -3.21
CA LYS A 113 -0.23 30.18 -2.21
C LYS A 113 1.14 29.67 -1.80
N VAL A 114 1.37 28.36 -1.89
CA VAL A 114 2.59 27.69 -1.40
C VAL A 114 3.46 27.20 -2.56
N SER A 115 4.76 27.50 -2.51
CA SER A 115 5.76 27.11 -3.51
C SER A 115 6.88 26.20 -2.96
N GLY A 116 6.75 25.72 -1.71
CA GLY A 116 7.68 24.81 -1.06
C GLY A 116 7.07 23.44 -0.78
N GLY A 117 7.89 22.46 -0.38
CA GLY A 117 7.41 21.15 0.03
C GLY A 117 6.62 21.17 1.35
N PHE A 118 6.01 20.04 1.68
CA PHE A 118 5.30 19.80 2.94
C PHE A 118 5.64 18.40 3.47
N VAL A 119 5.01 18.03 4.59
CA VAL A 119 5.33 16.84 5.38
C VAL A 119 4.27 15.74 5.14
N PRO A 120 4.62 14.58 4.56
CA PRO A 120 3.70 13.46 4.31
C PRO A 120 2.88 13.00 5.53
N GLU A 121 3.52 12.97 6.70
CA GLU A 121 3.01 12.54 8.00
C GLU A 121 1.70 13.26 8.34
N TYR A 122 1.60 14.54 8.00
CA TYR A 122 0.44 15.38 8.31
C TYR A 122 -0.76 15.12 7.40
N TYR A 123 -0.58 14.43 6.28
CA TYR A 123 -1.64 14.19 5.29
C TYR A 123 -2.10 12.75 5.25
N ILE A 124 -1.20 11.77 5.33
CA ILE A 124 -1.52 10.38 5.00
C ILE A 124 -2.70 9.81 5.83
N GLY A 125 -2.69 10.00 7.15
CA GLY A 125 -3.76 9.53 8.02
C GLY A 125 -5.08 10.24 7.73
N LYS A 126 -5.03 11.59 7.67
CA LYS A 126 -6.19 12.43 7.36
C LYS A 126 -6.81 12.09 5.99
N LEU A 127 -5.99 11.73 5.00
CA LEU A 127 -6.46 11.27 3.69
C LEU A 127 -7.16 9.91 3.79
N TYR A 128 -6.61 8.93 4.51
CA TYR A 128 -7.32 7.66 4.73
C TYR A 128 -8.67 7.89 5.40
N LYS A 129 -8.72 8.71 6.46
CA LYS A 129 -9.95 9.06 7.17
C LYS A 129 -10.98 9.74 6.27
N LEU A 130 -10.56 10.75 5.49
CA LEU A 130 -11.41 11.41 4.49
C LEU A 130 -12.02 10.41 3.50
N LEU A 131 -11.26 9.36 3.17
CA LEU A 131 -11.65 8.31 2.24
C LEU A 131 -12.35 7.12 2.91
N ASN A 132 -12.81 7.31 4.15
CA ASN A 132 -13.55 6.33 4.95
C ASN A 132 -12.77 5.03 5.20
N VAL A 133 -11.45 5.15 5.38
CA VAL A 133 -10.56 4.08 5.80
C VAL A 133 -9.89 4.49 7.11
N ASP A 134 -10.08 3.69 8.14
CA ASP A 134 -9.54 3.99 9.45
C ASP A 134 -8.05 3.63 9.56
N TYR A 135 -7.33 4.32 10.44
CA TYR A 135 -5.89 4.20 10.56
C TYR A 135 -5.42 4.34 12.01
N LYS A 136 -4.18 3.91 12.28
CA LYS A 136 -3.45 4.28 13.50
C LYS A 136 -1.97 4.50 13.19
N ILE A 137 -1.38 5.52 13.79
CA ILE A 137 0.01 5.96 13.59
C ILE A 137 0.80 5.78 14.88
N PHE A 138 1.96 5.14 14.77
CA PHE A 138 2.95 5.08 15.83
C PHE A 138 4.23 5.77 15.37
N ASN A 139 4.93 6.40 16.30
CA ASN A 139 6.29 6.85 16.09
C ASN A 139 7.25 5.81 16.66
N TYR A 140 8.32 5.50 15.93
CA TYR A 140 9.43 4.69 16.41
C TYR A 140 10.73 5.47 16.25
N TYR A 141 11.35 5.82 17.37
CA TYR A 141 12.63 6.51 17.42
C TYR A 141 13.73 5.49 17.67
N ILE A 142 14.55 5.22 16.66
CA ILE A 142 15.55 4.14 16.70
C ILE A 142 16.63 4.43 17.74
N LYS A 143 17.10 5.68 17.82
CA LYS A 143 18.19 6.07 18.72
C LYS A 143 17.86 5.84 20.19
N ASP A 144 16.65 6.23 20.60
CA ASP A 144 16.19 6.07 21.98
C ASP A 144 15.46 4.73 22.18
N ASN A 145 15.22 4.01 21.08
CA ASN A 145 14.53 2.73 21.06
C ASN A 145 13.11 2.81 21.67
N THR A 146 12.44 3.94 21.45
CA THR A 146 11.12 4.27 22.01
C THR A 146 10.02 4.20 20.96
N VAL A 147 8.86 3.68 21.37
CA VAL A 147 7.63 3.68 20.57
C VAL A 147 6.58 4.51 21.29
N SER A 148 5.97 5.45 20.57
CA SER A 148 4.85 6.24 21.08
C SER A 148 3.68 6.19 20.11
N TYR A 149 2.47 6.26 20.65
CA TYR A 149 1.28 6.52 19.84
C TYR A 149 1.31 7.97 19.40
N SER A 150 1.14 8.20 18.10
CA SER A 150 1.33 9.53 17.52
C SER A 150 0.14 10.44 17.82
N PHE A 151 0.41 11.71 18.13
CA PHE A 151 -0.63 12.74 18.23
C PHE A 151 -1.37 12.96 16.89
N LEU A 152 -0.80 12.50 15.78
CA LEU A 152 -1.41 12.54 14.44
C LEU A 152 -2.65 11.62 14.30
N ASN A 153 -2.93 10.79 15.30
CA ASN A 153 -4.18 10.05 15.37
C ASN A 153 -5.34 10.89 15.87
N GLU A 154 -5.04 11.98 16.58
CA GLU A 154 -6.05 12.78 17.24
C GLU A 154 -6.53 13.92 16.34
N GLU A 155 -7.81 14.28 16.48
CA GLU A 155 -8.48 15.29 15.66
C GLU A 155 -8.32 16.72 16.23
N TYR A 156 -7.44 16.94 17.21
CA TYR A 156 -7.27 18.27 17.83
C TYR A 156 -6.87 19.35 16.81
N ASP A 157 -7.23 20.60 17.09
CA ASP A 157 -6.73 21.78 16.35
C ASP A 157 -5.30 22.11 16.81
N TRP A 158 -4.38 21.15 16.58
CA TRP A 158 -2.98 21.20 16.98
C TRP A 158 -2.07 21.81 15.91
N LEU A 159 -2.57 21.95 14.68
CA LEU A 159 -1.77 22.38 13.54
C LEU A 159 -2.01 23.88 13.28
N ASN A 160 -1.12 24.73 13.80
CA ASN A 160 -1.07 26.12 13.36
C ASN A 160 -0.15 26.21 12.14
N TYR A 161 -0.54 26.99 11.14
CA TYR A 161 0.35 27.25 10.00
C TYR A 161 0.30 28.71 9.59
N THR A 162 1.44 29.19 9.11
CA THR A 162 1.58 30.51 8.51
C THR A 162 2.21 30.37 7.14
N ILE A 163 1.84 31.25 6.21
CA ILE A 163 2.46 31.30 4.88
C ILE A 163 3.24 32.60 4.78
N VAL A 164 4.56 32.50 4.78
CA VAL A 164 5.47 33.65 4.66
C VAL A 164 6.28 33.48 3.38
N LYS A 165 6.22 34.47 2.47
CA LYS A 165 6.91 34.43 1.17
C LYS A 165 6.65 33.11 0.40
N ARG A 166 5.39 32.66 0.37
CA ARG A 166 4.93 31.39 -0.25
C ARG A 166 5.54 30.11 0.36
N LYS A 167 6.19 30.20 1.52
CA LYS A 167 6.63 29.04 2.31
C LYS A 167 5.63 28.82 3.43
N ILE A 168 5.14 27.60 3.54
CA ILE A 168 4.29 27.19 4.66
C ILE A 168 5.19 26.81 5.84
N ASN A 169 4.98 27.46 6.98
CA ASN A 169 5.60 27.11 8.25
C ASN A 169 4.53 26.47 9.12
N VAL A 170 4.82 25.30 9.67
CA VAL A 170 3.95 24.59 10.59
C VAL A 170 4.46 24.78 11.99
N GLY A 171 3.58 25.23 12.89
CA GLY A 171 3.79 25.21 14.33
C GLY A 171 2.82 24.23 14.98
N LEU A 172 3.22 23.68 16.12
CA LEU A 172 2.33 22.92 16.98
C LEU A 172 1.67 23.89 17.96
N ASN A 173 0.34 23.84 18.05
CA ASN A 173 -0.40 24.51 19.12
C ASN A 173 -0.30 23.66 20.39
N ILE A 174 0.86 23.74 21.02
CA ILE A 174 1.24 23.08 22.26
C ILE A 174 0.20 23.35 23.35
N ASP A 175 -0.29 24.58 23.49
CA ASP A 175 -1.29 24.91 24.52
C ASP A 175 -2.60 24.13 24.33
N ASN A 176 -3.06 23.95 23.09
CA ASN A 176 -4.24 23.12 22.82
C ASN A 176 -3.98 21.63 23.08
N ILE A 177 -2.76 21.15 22.84
CA ILE A 177 -2.35 19.77 23.15
C ILE A 177 -2.28 19.56 24.67
N PHE A 178 -1.85 20.56 25.44
CA PHE A 178 -1.61 20.46 26.89
C PHE A 178 -2.77 20.97 27.76
N LYS A 179 -3.77 21.64 27.19
CA LYS A 179 -5.03 22.02 27.88
C LYS A 179 -5.96 20.84 28.16
N ASP A 180 -5.75 19.71 27.48
CA ASP A 180 -6.55 18.52 27.68
C ASP A 180 -6.04 17.70 28.88
N ASN A 181 -6.76 17.75 30.00
CA ASN A 181 -6.48 16.96 31.20
C ASN A 181 -6.62 15.43 30.98
N THR A 182 -7.03 14.98 29.79
CA THR A 182 -7.03 13.56 29.40
C THR A 182 -5.70 13.08 28.81
N ARG A 183 -4.67 13.94 28.78
CA ARG A 183 -3.29 13.56 28.44
C ARG A 183 -2.90 12.31 29.21
N ARG A 184 -2.44 11.29 28.47
CA ARG A 184 -1.93 10.05 29.06
C ARG A 184 -0.44 9.97 28.80
N ASP A 185 0.31 9.80 29.87
CA ASP A 185 1.74 9.47 29.78
C ASP A 185 1.95 8.19 28.97
N ASN A 186 1.00 7.25 29.09
CA ASN A 186 1.02 5.97 28.40
C ASN A 186 -0.18 5.82 27.46
N TYR A 187 0.08 5.25 26.29
CA TYR A 187 -0.94 4.79 25.38
C TYR A 187 -1.70 3.62 25.99
N VAL A 188 -3.04 3.67 25.92
CA VAL A 188 -3.92 2.59 26.36
C VAL A 188 -4.59 2.00 25.13
N ASP A 189 -4.26 0.74 24.83
CA ASP A 189 -4.86 0.05 23.71
C ASP A 189 -6.32 -0.30 23.99
N ASN A 190 -7.20 -0.04 23.03
CA ASN A 190 -8.62 -0.38 23.08
C ASN A 190 -8.94 -1.73 22.44
N GLY A 191 -7.92 -2.49 22.02
CA GLY A 191 -8.06 -3.79 21.36
C GLY A 191 -8.52 -3.70 19.90
N TYR A 192 -8.73 -2.49 19.37
CA TYR A 192 -9.17 -2.29 17.99
C TYR A 192 -8.00 -2.32 17.01
N ALA A 193 -8.17 -3.06 15.93
CA ALA A 193 -7.18 -3.23 14.86
C ALA A 193 -7.67 -2.53 13.57
N PRO A 194 -7.12 -1.34 13.22
CA PRO A 194 -7.57 -0.59 12.06
C PRO A 194 -7.14 -1.25 10.74
N PRO A 195 -7.82 -0.97 9.61
CA PRO A 195 -7.40 -1.44 8.29
C PRO A 195 -5.96 -1.06 7.92
N ILE A 196 -5.49 0.11 8.39
CA ILE A 196 -4.17 0.67 8.09
C ILE A 196 -3.41 0.94 9.41
N LEU A 197 -2.17 0.49 9.48
CA LEU A 197 -1.21 0.92 10.49
C LEU A 197 -0.07 1.68 9.81
N ILE A 198 0.32 2.81 10.38
CA ILE A 198 1.43 3.62 9.89
C ILE A 198 2.48 3.69 10.99
N VAL A 199 3.73 3.43 10.65
CA VAL A 199 4.87 3.61 11.56
C VAL A 199 5.77 4.69 11.00
N ASN A 200 5.85 5.80 11.71
CA ASN A 200 6.79 6.88 11.45
C ASN A 200 8.11 6.55 12.14
N VAL A 201 9.09 6.12 11.36
CA VAL A 201 10.40 5.72 11.85
C VAL A 201 11.37 6.89 11.70
N SER A 202 12.03 7.27 12.80
CA SER A 202 13.08 8.28 12.82
C SER A 202 14.37 7.71 13.41
N ASP A 203 15.50 8.09 12.82
CA ASP A 203 16.83 7.80 13.36
C ASP A 203 17.23 8.82 14.46
N SER A 204 16.46 9.92 14.61
CA SER A 204 16.69 10.93 15.64
C SER A 204 16.14 10.50 17.00
N SER A 205 16.58 11.17 18.06
CA SER A 205 15.86 11.14 19.32
C SER A 205 14.46 11.74 19.15
N GLY A 206 13.51 11.25 19.92
CA GLY A 206 12.11 11.65 19.85
C GLY A 206 11.57 12.17 21.16
N ASP A 207 10.52 12.99 21.07
CA ASP A 207 9.74 13.32 22.24
C ASP A 207 8.94 12.08 22.66
N SER A 208 9.34 11.49 23.78
CA SER A 208 8.68 10.35 24.40
C SER A 208 7.87 10.76 25.63
N SER A 209 7.70 12.06 25.89
CA SER A 209 7.06 12.55 27.12
C SER A 209 5.56 12.29 27.22
N PHE A 210 4.92 11.74 26.19
CA PHE A 210 3.50 11.40 26.17
C PHE A 210 3.21 10.20 25.26
N TYR A 211 2.08 9.54 25.52
CA TYR A 211 1.58 8.40 24.75
C TYR A 211 2.61 7.27 24.56
N LYS A 212 3.45 7.03 25.57
CA LYS A 212 4.43 5.94 25.56
C LYS A 212 3.70 4.61 25.38
N VAL A 213 4.17 3.78 24.46
CA VAL A 213 3.68 2.41 24.35
C VAL A 213 4.46 1.56 25.36
N ASN A 214 3.72 0.91 26.26
CA ASN A 214 4.30 0.00 27.26
C ASN A 214 4.99 -1.20 26.59
N GLU A 215 5.87 -1.88 27.34
CA GLU A 215 6.45 -3.14 26.88
C GLU A 215 5.36 -4.19 26.58
N GLY A 216 5.64 -5.06 25.62
CA GLY A 216 4.74 -6.10 25.14
C GLY A 216 4.60 -6.11 23.62
N ASP A 217 3.68 -6.96 23.13
CA ASP A 217 3.55 -7.33 21.71
C ASP A 217 3.51 -6.13 20.76
N THR A 218 2.74 -5.08 21.07
CA THR A 218 2.62 -3.90 20.20
C THR A 218 3.97 -3.23 20.00
N LYS A 219 4.72 -3.01 21.09
CA LYS A 219 6.03 -2.35 21.03
C LYS A 219 7.05 -3.24 20.31
N GLU A 220 7.05 -4.54 20.60
CA GLU A 220 7.96 -5.51 19.96
C GLU A 220 7.71 -5.61 18.45
N ASN A 221 6.45 -5.73 18.03
CA ASN A 221 6.09 -5.83 16.63
C ASN A 221 6.44 -4.57 15.84
N ILE A 222 6.18 -3.38 16.40
CA ILE A 222 6.54 -2.11 15.74
C ILE A 222 8.07 -1.96 15.63
N ARG A 223 8.82 -2.28 16.69
CA ARG A 223 10.30 -2.19 16.71
C ARG A 223 10.97 -3.21 15.81
N SER A 224 10.32 -4.34 15.55
CA SER A 224 10.88 -5.42 14.74
C SER A 224 11.21 -4.99 13.30
N LEU A 225 10.51 -3.98 12.77
CA LEU A 225 10.60 -3.55 11.38
C LEU A 225 10.49 -4.71 10.37
N GLN A 226 9.76 -5.76 10.72
CA GLN A 226 9.51 -6.90 9.85
C GLN A 226 8.46 -6.54 8.79
N GLU A 227 8.51 -7.19 7.63
CA GLU A 227 7.48 -7.00 6.59
C GLU A 227 6.11 -7.51 7.01
N GLN A 228 6.07 -8.43 7.97
CA GLN A 228 4.86 -8.95 8.58
C GLN A 228 4.93 -8.67 10.08
N ILE A 229 3.89 -8.06 10.62
CA ILE A 229 3.77 -7.76 12.05
C ILE A 229 2.38 -8.12 12.55
N PHE A 230 2.22 -8.25 13.86
CA PHE A 230 0.94 -8.46 14.52
C PHE A 230 0.58 -7.25 15.37
N TYR A 231 -0.71 -6.90 15.35
CA TYR A 231 -1.26 -5.87 16.22
C TYR A 231 -2.69 -6.25 16.60
N ASN A 232 -2.97 -6.30 17.90
CA ASN A 232 -4.27 -6.72 18.45
C ASN A 232 -4.77 -8.05 17.84
N GLY A 233 -3.87 -9.03 17.73
CA GLY A 233 -4.16 -10.36 17.19
C GLY A 233 -4.46 -10.41 15.68
N LYS A 234 -4.26 -9.30 14.95
CA LYS A 234 -4.39 -9.24 13.48
C LYS A 234 -3.02 -9.16 12.82
N GLU A 235 -2.88 -9.88 11.72
CA GLU A 235 -1.70 -9.85 10.88
C GLU A 235 -1.73 -8.63 9.96
N TYR A 236 -0.62 -7.91 9.89
CA TYR A 236 -0.40 -6.78 9.00
C TYR A 236 0.78 -7.06 8.10
N ASN A 237 0.68 -6.62 6.85
CA ASN A 237 1.75 -6.74 5.87
C ASN A 237 2.19 -5.34 5.43
N LEU A 238 3.49 -5.10 5.41
CA LEU A 238 4.09 -3.90 4.84
C LEU A 238 3.71 -3.81 3.37
N ASP A 239 3.09 -2.70 3.02
CA ASP A 239 2.57 -2.48 1.68
C ASP A 239 3.37 -1.42 0.93
N SER A 240 3.71 -0.33 1.62
CA SER A 240 4.48 0.77 1.04
C SER A 240 5.35 1.48 2.06
N VAL A 241 6.36 2.19 1.57
CA VAL A 241 7.27 3.04 2.34
C VAL A 241 7.38 4.39 1.65
N ILE A 242 7.11 5.47 2.38
CA ILE A 242 7.41 6.82 1.93
C ILE A 242 8.79 7.19 2.46
N LEU A 243 9.66 7.69 1.59
CA LEU A 243 11.03 8.06 1.91
C LEU A 243 11.28 9.51 1.56
N THR A 244 12.06 10.18 2.39
CA THR A 244 12.79 11.40 2.04
C THR A 244 14.27 11.06 1.86
N ASN A 245 14.98 11.85 1.06
CA ASN A 245 16.41 11.59 0.87
C ASN A 245 17.17 11.84 2.18
N TRP A 246 18.16 11.01 2.51
CA TRP A 246 18.91 11.15 3.78
C TRP A 246 19.98 12.25 3.70
N ASN A 247 20.28 12.75 2.50
CA ASN A 247 21.27 13.78 2.24
C ASN A 247 20.66 15.16 1.91
N ILE A 248 19.54 15.50 2.56
CA ILE A 248 18.83 16.77 2.35
C ILE A 248 19.73 17.96 2.69
N ASN A 249 19.68 18.96 1.83
CA ASN A 249 20.24 20.30 1.99
C ASN A 249 19.30 21.32 1.32
N LYS A 250 19.67 22.61 1.39
CA LYS A 250 18.90 23.73 0.82
C LYS A 250 18.59 23.63 -0.69
N HIS A 251 19.22 22.70 -1.40
CA HIS A 251 19.13 22.53 -2.85
C HIS A 251 18.54 21.19 -3.32
N ASN A 252 18.32 20.19 -2.45
CA ASN A 252 18.08 18.81 -2.91
C ASN A 252 17.03 17.99 -2.12
N GLY A 253 15.99 18.62 -1.58
CA GLY A 253 14.89 17.91 -0.92
C GLY A 253 13.97 17.18 -1.90
N HIS A 254 13.74 15.87 -1.69
CA HIS A 254 12.82 15.07 -2.51
C HIS A 254 12.21 13.91 -1.72
N ALA A 255 10.99 13.54 -2.09
CA ALA A 255 10.27 12.40 -1.52
C ALA A 255 9.90 11.37 -2.61
N ILE A 256 10.02 10.10 -2.27
CA ILE A 256 9.73 8.96 -3.14
C ILE A 256 8.88 7.92 -2.41
N ALA A 257 8.34 6.95 -3.14
CA ALA A 257 7.60 5.84 -2.55
C ALA A 257 8.13 4.49 -3.03
N GLY A 258 8.40 3.58 -2.10
CA GLY A 258 8.44 2.15 -2.38
C GLY A 258 7.04 1.55 -2.22
N ILE A 259 6.57 0.78 -3.19
CA ILE A 259 5.23 0.18 -3.15
C ILE A 259 5.26 -1.29 -3.52
N SER A 260 4.25 -2.03 -3.03
CA SER A 260 4.00 -3.40 -3.44
C SER A 260 3.09 -3.43 -4.67
N CYS A 261 3.38 -4.32 -5.61
CA CYS A 261 2.48 -4.65 -6.70
C CYS A 261 2.65 -6.11 -7.12
N LYS A 262 1.55 -6.87 -7.04
CA LYS A 262 1.54 -8.34 -7.06
C LYS A 262 2.55 -8.87 -6.04
N LYS A 263 3.36 -9.84 -6.43
CA LYS A 263 4.43 -10.40 -5.57
C LYS A 263 5.75 -9.63 -5.69
N GLY A 264 5.72 -8.40 -6.22
CA GLY A 264 6.91 -7.60 -6.49
C GLY A 264 6.91 -6.27 -5.74
N LYS A 265 8.12 -5.70 -5.64
CA LYS A 265 8.39 -4.40 -5.04
C LYS A 265 8.91 -3.43 -6.09
N TYR A 266 8.44 -2.20 -5.99
CA TYR A 266 8.70 -1.15 -6.97
C TYR A 266 8.98 0.18 -6.28
N VAL A 267 9.61 1.10 -7.01
CA VAL A 267 9.89 2.47 -6.57
C VAL A 267 9.29 3.45 -7.56
N TYR A 268 8.64 4.47 -7.01
CA TYR A 268 8.17 5.67 -7.68
C TYR A 268 9.07 6.84 -7.30
N ASN A 269 9.60 7.57 -8.28
CA ASN A 269 10.46 8.75 -8.05
C ASN A 269 9.88 10.09 -8.54
N GLY A 270 8.76 10.08 -9.26
CA GLY A 270 8.11 11.28 -9.80
C GLY A 270 8.80 11.96 -10.98
N TRP A 271 9.81 11.33 -11.59
CA TRP A 271 10.57 11.92 -12.70
C TRP A 271 10.07 11.45 -14.07
N VAL A 272 10.36 12.23 -15.11
CA VAL A 272 10.05 11.92 -16.50
C VAL A 272 11.26 11.34 -17.24
N ARG A 273 10.98 10.47 -18.21
CA ARG A 273 11.93 9.96 -19.20
C ARG A 273 12.32 11.09 -20.12
N THR A 274 13.60 11.40 -20.14
CA THR A 274 14.23 12.06 -21.29
C THR A 274 15.07 11.01 -22.00
N SER A 275 14.53 10.50 -23.12
CA SER A 275 15.15 9.55 -24.08
C SER A 275 15.95 8.37 -23.49
N MET A 276 15.39 7.16 -23.55
CA MET A 276 16.09 5.91 -23.23
C MET A 276 16.47 5.07 -24.46
N ASP A 277 16.60 5.70 -25.63
CA ASP A 277 17.16 5.03 -26.80
C ASP A 277 18.65 5.39 -26.92
N PRO A 278 19.57 4.40 -26.83
CA PRO A 278 21.01 4.62 -27.04
C PRO A 278 21.36 5.25 -28.40
N VAL A 279 20.48 5.13 -29.40
CA VAL A 279 20.64 5.64 -30.77
C VAL A 279 20.20 7.11 -30.89
N MET A 280 19.34 7.61 -29.98
CA MET A 280 18.86 9.00 -29.97
C MET A 280 19.83 9.96 -29.26
N LYS A 281 21.14 9.76 -29.46
CA LYS A 281 22.20 10.68 -29.07
C LYS A 281 22.45 11.68 -30.20
N LYS A 282 21.49 12.59 -30.38
CA LYS A 282 21.65 13.96 -30.89
C LYS A 282 20.25 14.42 -31.31
N GLU A 283 20.03 15.71 -31.14
CA GLU A 283 18.81 16.46 -31.42
C GLU A 283 17.80 16.50 -30.27
N SER A 284 17.20 17.69 -30.15
CA SER A 284 16.53 18.26 -28.99
C SER A 284 15.47 17.35 -28.34
N ILE A 285 15.59 17.19 -27.03
CA ILE A 285 14.77 16.31 -26.21
C ILE A 285 13.46 17.02 -25.85
N ASP A 286 12.32 16.52 -26.35
CA ASP A 286 11.01 17.14 -26.11
C ASP A 286 9.91 16.09 -25.77
N SER A 287 10.21 15.09 -24.92
CA SER A 287 9.20 14.09 -24.50
C SER A 287 8.91 14.10 -22.99
N ASP A 288 7.64 14.32 -22.64
CA ASP A 288 7.07 14.51 -21.29
C ASP A 288 6.64 13.21 -20.54
N ILE A 289 7.17 12.04 -20.92
CA ILE A 289 6.63 10.74 -20.46
C ILE A 289 7.19 10.38 -19.07
N PRO A 290 6.38 10.13 -18.03
CA PRO A 290 6.85 9.73 -16.70
C PRO A 290 7.60 8.40 -16.70
N CYS A 291 8.51 8.24 -15.74
CA CYS A 291 9.11 6.96 -15.45
C CYS A 291 8.01 5.94 -15.05
N GLU A 292 8.12 4.72 -15.56
CA GLU A 292 7.31 3.61 -15.10
C GLU A 292 7.68 3.26 -13.65
N LEU A 293 6.82 2.53 -12.94
CA LEU A 293 7.19 1.91 -11.67
C LEU A 293 8.47 1.09 -11.84
N MET A 294 9.51 1.46 -11.10
CA MET A 294 10.83 0.88 -11.23
C MET A 294 10.90 -0.36 -10.35
N LYS A 295 11.06 -1.55 -10.93
CA LYS A 295 11.22 -2.77 -10.13
C LYS A 295 12.47 -2.65 -9.27
N TYR A 296 12.31 -2.74 -7.96
CA TYR A 296 13.40 -2.61 -7.01
C TYR A 296 13.01 -3.35 -5.73
N ASP A 297 13.79 -4.36 -5.37
CA ASP A 297 13.52 -5.21 -4.22
C ASP A 297 13.98 -4.54 -2.93
N TRP A 298 13.22 -3.54 -2.49
CA TRP A 298 13.54 -2.80 -1.28
C TRP A 298 13.32 -3.65 -0.02
N ASN A 299 14.21 -3.50 0.96
CA ASN A 299 14.14 -4.10 2.28
C ASN A 299 14.37 -3.01 3.34
N ILE A 300 13.53 -2.98 4.38
CA ILE A 300 13.54 -1.92 5.40
C ILE A 300 14.47 -2.20 6.59
N VAL A 301 15.01 -3.41 6.68
CA VAL A 301 16.01 -3.81 7.69
C VAL A 301 17.42 -3.64 7.14
N LYS A 302 17.65 -4.00 5.87
CA LYS A 302 18.95 -3.89 5.20
C LYS A 302 18.78 -3.48 3.75
N ASN A 303 19.20 -2.26 3.41
CA ASN A 303 19.28 -1.77 2.05
C ASN A 303 20.59 -1.03 1.80
N ASN A 304 21.02 -1.03 0.56
CA ASN A 304 22.16 -0.23 0.13
C ASN A 304 21.71 1.20 -0.18
N ASP A 305 22.63 2.13 -0.03
CA ASP A 305 22.43 3.49 -0.52
C ASP A 305 22.27 3.48 -2.03
N PHE A 306 21.27 4.19 -2.51
CA PHE A 306 21.04 4.41 -3.92
C PHE A 306 20.69 5.87 -4.18
N CYS A 307 20.98 6.37 -5.36
CA CYS A 307 20.62 7.71 -5.77
C CYS A 307 19.76 7.66 -7.02
N LEU A 308 18.92 8.68 -7.17
CA LEU A 308 18.14 8.84 -8.38
C LEU A 308 19.06 9.31 -9.52
N ASN A 309 18.93 8.69 -10.69
CA ASN A 309 19.63 9.10 -11.89
C ASN A 309 18.63 9.78 -12.83
N THR A 310 18.81 11.07 -13.13
CA THR A 310 17.86 11.83 -13.96
C THR A 310 17.83 11.37 -15.42
N ARG A 311 18.85 10.62 -15.85
CA ARG A 311 18.96 10.05 -17.20
C ARG A 311 18.46 8.61 -17.28
N LYS A 312 18.26 7.95 -16.14
CA LYS A 312 17.80 6.56 -16.08
C LYS A 312 16.66 6.45 -15.10
N CYS A 313 15.49 6.02 -15.56
CA CYS A 313 14.35 5.67 -14.71
C CYS A 313 14.61 4.39 -13.88
N ILE A 314 15.76 4.28 -13.20
CA ILE A 314 16.15 3.15 -12.35
C ILE A 314 16.97 3.69 -11.17
N PRO A 315 16.74 3.23 -9.92
CA PRO A 315 17.63 3.51 -8.80
C PRO A 315 19.04 2.98 -9.07
N GLU A 316 20.07 3.83 -8.95
CA GLU A 316 21.46 3.40 -9.08
C GLU A 316 22.10 3.31 -7.71
N LEU A 317 22.72 2.16 -7.42
CA LEU A 317 23.54 2.00 -6.21
C LEU A 317 24.61 3.10 -6.16
N LEU A 318 24.78 3.70 -4.98
CA LEU A 318 25.80 4.71 -4.76
C LEU A 318 27.19 4.06 -4.83
N LYS A 319 27.88 4.26 -5.96
CA LYS A 319 29.26 3.77 -6.20
C LYS A 319 30.27 4.91 -6.40
N LYS A 320 29.83 6.16 -6.20
CA LYS A 320 30.59 7.39 -6.49
C LYS A 320 30.60 8.30 -5.27
N LYS A 321 31.55 9.24 -5.23
CA LYS A 321 31.52 10.35 -4.26
C LYS A 321 30.28 11.20 -4.51
N LEU A 322 29.58 11.55 -3.43
CA LEU A 322 28.36 12.35 -3.48
C LEU A 322 28.63 13.76 -3.99
N LYS A 323 27.78 14.22 -4.91
CA LYS A 323 27.70 15.62 -5.34
C LYS A 323 26.59 16.33 -4.58
N VAL A 324 26.70 17.66 -4.45
CA VAL A 324 25.73 18.50 -3.73
C VAL A 324 24.27 18.32 -4.21
N ARG A 325 24.09 18.04 -5.50
CA ARG A 325 22.77 17.84 -6.13
C ARG A 325 22.36 16.37 -6.26
N ASP A 326 23.20 15.43 -5.81
CA ASP A 326 22.77 14.03 -5.76
C ASP A 326 21.64 13.90 -4.72
N ILE A 327 20.62 13.11 -5.04
CA ILE A 327 19.47 12.84 -4.17
C ILE A 327 19.48 11.34 -3.89
N CYS A 328 19.79 10.98 -2.65
CA CYS A 328 20.09 9.61 -2.28
C CYS A 328 19.20 9.12 -1.14
N PHE A 329 18.82 7.86 -1.24
CA PHE A 329 17.82 7.21 -0.42
C PHE A 329 18.37 5.88 0.10
N ASN A 330 17.70 5.38 1.13
CA ASN A 330 17.96 4.07 1.70
C ASN A 330 16.68 3.64 2.44
N PHE A 331 16.22 2.40 2.24
CA PHE A 331 15.01 1.91 2.93
C PHE A 331 15.28 1.46 4.37
N SER A 332 16.53 1.25 4.77
CA SER A 332 16.95 0.80 6.09
C SER A 332 17.51 1.89 7.01
N LYS A 333 17.57 3.15 6.57
CA LYS A 333 17.94 4.31 7.41
C LYS A 333 17.22 5.58 6.97
N GLY A 334 17.29 6.62 7.79
CA GLY A 334 16.61 7.90 7.60
C GLY A 334 15.13 7.85 7.98
N GLY A 335 14.47 9.00 7.83
CA GLY A 335 13.04 9.15 8.06
C GLY A 335 12.23 8.29 7.08
N ARG A 336 11.36 7.43 7.62
CA ARG A 336 10.56 6.47 6.85
C ARG A 336 9.13 6.42 7.37
N LEU A 337 8.17 6.54 6.45
CA LEU A 337 6.77 6.27 6.74
C LEU A 337 6.40 4.89 6.22
N LEU A 338 6.29 3.92 7.12
CA LEU A 338 5.93 2.55 6.80
C LEU A 338 4.41 2.40 6.85
N VAL A 339 3.79 1.93 5.77
CA VAL A 339 2.36 1.69 5.70
C VAL A 339 2.11 0.20 5.68
N TYR A 340 1.55 -0.29 6.77
CA TYR A 340 1.14 -1.68 6.98
C TYR A 340 -0.36 -1.82 6.77
N VAL A 341 -0.78 -2.86 6.06
CA VAL A 341 -2.20 -3.10 5.76
C VAL A 341 -2.66 -4.39 6.41
N CYS A 342 -3.78 -4.30 7.15
CA CYS A 342 -4.39 -5.42 7.84
C CYS A 342 -4.85 -6.49 6.85
N LYS A 343 -4.45 -7.74 7.09
CA LYS A 343 -4.87 -8.89 6.29
C LYS A 343 -6.34 -9.20 6.54
N ASP A 344 -7.12 -9.23 5.47
CA ASP A 344 -8.52 -9.60 5.54
C ASP A 344 -8.67 -11.05 6.01
N ALA A 345 -9.61 -11.29 6.93
CA ALA A 345 -9.76 -12.58 7.58
C ALA A 345 -10.11 -13.75 6.64
N ASN A 346 -10.59 -13.51 5.40
CA ASN A 346 -11.04 -14.56 4.48
C ASN A 346 -11.14 -14.12 3.01
N LYS A 347 -10.04 -13.66 2.39
CA LYS A 347 -9.93 -13.70 0.93
C LYS A 347 -8.52 -14.14 0.55
N ASN A 348 -8.38 -15.40 0.12
CA ASN A 348 -7.26 -15.84 -0.69
C ASN A 348 -7.22 -15.00 -1.98
N THR A 349 -6.65 -13.81 -1.91
CA THR A 349 -6.44 -12.93 -3.06
C THR A 349 -5.14 -13.31 -3.75
N SER A 350 -5.13 -14.56 -4.22
CA SER A 350 -4.26 -15.02 -5.30
C SER A 350 -5.12 -15.77 -6.32
N SER A 351 -6.14 -15.11 -6.84
CA SER A 351 -6.77 -15.52 -8.09
C SER A 351 -7.19 -14.27 -8.84
N GLU A 352 -6.43 -13.94 -9.88
CA GLU A 352 -6.95 -13.18 -11.00
C GLU A 352 -8.04 -14.05 -11.64
N SER A 353 -9.30 -13.60 -11.66
CA SER A 353 -10.29 -14.15 -12.58
C SER A 353 -10.67 -13.06 -13.58
N ILE A 354 -10.64 -13.44 -14.85
CA ILE A 354 -10.82 -12.58 -16.04
C ILE A 354 -12.30 -12.14 -16.21
N ALA A 355 -13.16 -12.38 -15.21
CA ALA A 355 -14.60 -12.15 -15.30
C ALA A 355 -15.02 -10.68 -15.14
N ASP A 356 -14.17 -9.81 -14.57
CA ASP A 356 -14.54 -8.40 -14.31
C ASP A 356 -14.38 -7.46 -15.52
N ALA A 357 -13.96 -7.98 -16.68
CA ALA A 357 -13.73 -7.18 -17.89
C ALA A 357 -14.96 -7.00 -18.79
N LYS A 358 -16.12 -7.60 -18.47
CA LYS A 358 -17.30 -7.58 -19.37
C LYS A 358 -18.48 -6.70 -18.94
N LYS A 359 -18.40 -5.95 -17.84
CA LYS A 359 -19.54 -5.15 -17.34
C LYS A 359 -19.50 -3.65 -17.66
N SER A 360 -18.60 -3.20 -18.54
CA SER A 360 -18.44 -1.78 -18.90
C SER A 360 -18.60 -1.54 -20.40
N LEU A 361 -19.74 -1.93 -20.97
CA LEU A 361 -20.14 -1.52 -22.32
C LEU A 361 -21.67 -1.42 -22.41
N THR A 362 -22.26 -0.40 -21.79
CA THR A 362 -23.54 0.19 -22.26
C THR A 362 -23.66 1.63 -21.74
N PRO A 363 -23.98 2.62 -22.59
CA PRO A 363 -24.10 4.02 -22.21
C PRO A 363 -25.50 4.37 -21.65
N PRO A 364 -25.64 5.28 -20.67
CA PRO A 364 -26.94 5.68 -20.14
C PRO A 364 -27.57 6.83 -20.95
N LYS A 365 -28.86 6.71 -21.31
CA LYS A 365 -29.70 7.78 -21.85
C LYS A 365 -30.51 8.49 -20.74
N LYS A 366 -30.33 9.82 -20.66
CA LYS A 366 -31.21 10.96 -20.27
C LYS A 366 -32.35 10.79 -19.22
N SER A 367 -32.13 11.39 -18.03
CA SER A 367 -32.81 12.55 -17.36
C SER A 367 -34.36 12.58 -17.09
N PRO A 368 -34.91 13.52 -16.25
CA PRO A 368 -35.24 13.30 -14.82
C PRO A 368 -36.69 13.68 -14.41
N LYS A 369 -37.21 13.22 -13.25
CA LYS A 369 -38.39 13.84 -12.60
C LYS A 369 -38.32 13.89 -11.06
N SER A 370 -38.45 15.14 -10.60
CA SER A 370 -39.00 15.79 -9.39
C SER A 370 -38.75 15.28 -7.95
N LEU A 371 -38.53 16.29 -7.12
CA LEU A 371 -38.23 16.32 -5.69
C LEU A 371 -39.51 16.23 -4.84
N THR A 372 -39.42 15.57 -3.68
CA THR A 372 -40.25 15.87 -2.49
C THR A 372 -39.37 15.92 -1.23
N PRO A 373 -39.75 16.70 -0.19
CA PRO A 373 -38.84 17.18 0.87
C PRO A 373 -38.66 16.17 2.03
N PRO A 374 -37.57 16.29 2.81
CA PRO A 374 -37.24 15.33 3.87
C PRO A 374 -38.05 15.55 5.16
N LYS A 375 -38.55 14.45 5.76
CA LYS A 375 -39.14 14.40 7.10
C LYS A 375 -38.05 14.48 8.19
N LYS A 376 -38.33 15.26 9.24
CA LYS A 376 -37.50 15.51 10.44
C LYS A 376 -37.11 14.23 11.21
N PRO A 377 -35.97 14.21 11.95
CA PRO A 377 -35.55 13.06 12.76
C PRO A 377 -36.34 12.93 14.06
N LYS A 378 -36.62 11.68 14.49
CA LYS A 378 -37.19 11.34 15.81
C LYS A 378 -36.08 11.13 16.87
N PRO A 379 -36.36 11.35 18.18
CA PRO A 379 -35.35 11.34 19.25
C PRO A 379 -34.89 9.92 19.64
N LEU A 380 -33.65 9.82 20.11
CA LEU A 380 -33.02 8.61 20.67
C LEU A 380 -33.68 8.17 21.99
N LYS A 381 -33.92 6.85 22.13
CA LYS A 381 -34.37 6.23 23.39
C LYS A 381 -33.20 5.62 24.19
N PRO A 382 -33.27 5.57 25.54
CA PRO A 382 -32.22 5.03 26.41
C PRO A 382 -32.14 3.49 26.40
N PRO A 383 -31.08 2.88 26.95
CA PRO A 383 -30.82 1.44 26.86
C PRO A 383 -31.78 0.62 27.73
N LYS A 384 -32.25 -0.52 27.20
CA LYS A 384 -33.20 -1.43 27.87
C LYS A 384 -32.53 -2.59 28.62
N ASN A 385 -33.16 -2.94 29.73
CA ASN A 385 -32.86 -3.97 30.74
C ASN A 385 -32.82 -5.42 30.16
N PRO A 386 -32.07 -6.39 30.74
CA PRO A 386 -31.81 -7.71 30.13
C PRO A 386 -32.96 -8.75 30.09
N ASN A 387 -34.16 -8.46 30.61
CA ASN A 387 -35.21 -9.46 30.83
C ASN A 387 -36.52 -9.27 30.03
N GLU A 388 -36.48 -8.64 28.84
CA GLU A 388 -37.66 -8.57 27.95
C GLU A 388 -37.66 -9.68 26.86
N PRO A 389 -38.81 -10.32 26.56
CA PRO A 389 -38.93 -11.27 25.47
C PRO A 389 -38.61 -10.63 24.11
N LYS A 390 -37.85 -11.34 23.27
CA LYS A 390 -37.35 -10.85 21.99
C LYS A 390 -38.46 -10.68 20.96
N VAL A 391 -39.00 -9.47 20.84
CA VAL A 391 -39.98 -9.11 19.80
C VAL A 391 -39.25 -8.87 18.46
N CYS A 392 -39.71 -9.53 17.40
CA CYS A 392 -39.15 -9.36 16.06
C CYS A 392 -39.76 -8.14 15.34
N PRO A 393 -38.98 -7.43 14.50
CA PRO A 393 -39.50 -6.34 13.68
C PRO A 393 -40.58 -6.80 12.72
N GLU A 394 -41.46 -5.88 12.33
CA GLU A 394 -42.57 -6.11 11.41
C GLU A 394 -42.11 -6.83 10.12
N GLY A 395 -42.78 -7.94 9.77
CA GLY A 395 -42.42 -8.82 8.65
C GLY A 395 -41.39 -9.92 8.95
N LYS A 396 -40.97 -10.09 10.21
CA LYS A 396 -40.09 -11.18 10.66
C LYS A 396 -40.70 -11.93 11.86
N VAL A 397 -40.44 -13.23 11.96
CA VAL A 397 -40.85 -14.08 13.09
C VAL A 397 -39.62 -14.68 13.79
N LEU A 398 -39.74 -14.95 15.09
CA LEU A 398 -38.66 -15.55 15.87
C LEU A 398 -38.53 -17.04 15.52
N ASN A 399 -37.35 -17.47 15.07
CA ASN A 399 -37.05 -18.89 14.90
C ASN A 399 -36.73 -19.51 16.27
N PRO A 400 -37.53 -20.47 16.79
CA PRO A 400 -37.33 -21.05 18.12
C PRO A 400 -36.06 -21.88 18.25
N ARG A 401 -35.51 -22.43 17.15
CA ARG A 401 -34.25 -23.20 17.18
C ARG A 401 -33.01 -22.33 17.26
N THR A 402 -33.05 -21.14 16.67
CA THR A 402 -31.85 -20.27 16.57
C THR A 402 -31.97 -18.99 17.37
N ASN A 403 -33.14 -18.73 17.99
CA ASN A 403 -33.48 -17.51 18.71
C ASN A 403 -33.19 -16.21 17.90
N ARG A 404 -33.43 -16.27 16.57
CA ARG A 404 -33.16 -15.18 15.60
C ARG A 404 -34.42 -14.86 14.79
N CYS A 405 -34.64 -13.58 14.47
CA CYS A 405 -35.74 -13.13 13.64
C CYS A 405 -35.48 -13.44 12.15
N ILE A 406 -36.35 -14.24 11.54
CA ILE A 406 -36.27 -14.61 10.11
C ILE A 406 -37.47 -14.02 9.35
N LEU A 407 -37.27 -13.70 8.07
CA LEU A 407 -38.34 -13.20 7.18
C LEU A 407 -39.41 -14.28 6.99
N ILE A 408 -40.69 -13.88 6.99
CA ILE A 408 -41.85 -14.79 6.81
C ILE A 408 -41.72 -15.64 5.53
N LYS A 409 -41.11 -15.09 4.48
CA LYS A 409 -40.86 -15.80 3.19
C LYS A 409 -39.91 -17.00 3.29
N ASN A 410 -39.18 -17.17 4.41
CA ASN A 410 -38.25 -18.28 4.62
C ASN A 410 -38.81 -19.41 5.49
N ILE A 411 -40.05 -19.30 6.00
CA ILE A 411 -40.67 -20.29 6.88
C ILE A 411 -40.97 -21.60 6.13
N ASN A 412 -41.26 -21.53 4.82
CA ASN A 412 -41.75 -22.67 4.03
C ASN A 412 -40.68 -23.38 3.16
N LYS A 413 -39.38 -23.12 3.36
CA LYS A 413 -38.35 -23.91 2.66
C LYS A 413 -38.11 -25.23 3.40
N LYS A 414 -38.66 -26.32 2.85
CA LYS A 414 -38.39 -27.69 3.32
C LYS A 414 -36.87 -27.94 3.42
N PRO A 415 -36.40 -28.69 4.44
CA PRO A 415 -35.01 -29.12 4.53
C PRO A 415 -34.62 -29.90 3.27
N LYS A 416 -33.43 -29.63 2.71
CA LYS A 416 -32.91 -30.43 1.60
C LYS A 416 -32.62 -31.86 2.08
N PRO A 417 -32.95 -32.90 1.29
CA PRO A 417 -32.68 -34.28 1.67
C PRO A 417 -31.17 -34.55 1.80
N PRO A 418 -30.76 -35.53 2.62
CA PRO A 418 -29.37 -35.91 2.78
C PRO A 418 -28.82 -36.43 1.45
N ARG A 419 -27.63 -35.93 1.09
CA ARG A 419 -26.94 -36.22 -0.17
C ARG A 419 -26.44 -37.67 -0.15
N SER A 420 -26.73 -38.42 -1.21
CA SER A 420 -26.28 -39.80 -1.42
C SER A 420 -24.75 -39.95 -1.33
N PRO A 421 -24.22 -41.16 -0.99
CA PRO A 421 -22.80 -41.38 -0.78
C PRO A 421 -22.01 -41.07 -2.06
N GLN A 422 -21.07 -40.13 -1.97
CA GLN A 422 -20.13 -39.87 -3.06
C GLN A 422 -19.01 -40.92 -3.06
N PRO A 423 -18.48 -41.28 -4.25
CA PRO A 423 -17.39 -42.26 -4.37
C PRO A 423 -16.15 -41.84 -3.55
N PRO A 424 -15.36 -42.82 -3.04
CA PRO A 424 -14.23 -42.55 -2.17
C PRO A 424 -13.18 -41.67 -2.86
N LYS A 425 -12.74 -40.64 -2.13
CA LYS A 425 -11.84 -39.61 -2.60
C LYS A 425 -10.41 -40.13 -2.67
N VAL A 426 -9.91 -40.36 -3.88
CA VAL A 426 -8.50 -40.76 -4.12
C VAL A 426 -7.58 -39.55 -3.96
N CYS A 427 -6.46 -39.72 -3.26
CA CYS A 427 -5.47 -38.65 -3.02
C CYS A 427 -4.31 -38.70 -4.03
N PRO A 428 -3.71 -37.54 -4.38
CA PRO A 428 -2.53 -37.48 -5.25
C PRO A 428 -1.31 -38.16 -4.63
N GLU A 429 -0.36 -38.59 -5.47
CA GLU A 429 0.90 -39.21 -5.06
C GLU A 429 1.61 -38.45 -3.93
N GLY A 430 2.06 -39.18 -2.91
CA GLY A 430 2.69 -38.62 -1.70
C GLY A 430 1.73 -37.99 -0.69
N LYS A 431 0.40 -38.16 -0.85
CA LYS A 431 -0.60 -37.75 0.13
C LYS A 431 -1.57 -38.89 0.46
N VAL A 432 -1.95 -38.98 1.74
CA VAL A 432 -2.92 -39.97 2.25
C VAL A 432 -4.22 -39.30 2.70
N LEU A 433 -5.36 -39.96 2.52
CA LEU A 433 -6.67 -39.44 2.93
C LEU A 433 -6.79 -39.51 4.46
N ASN A 434 -7.00 -38.37 5.11
CA ASN A 434 -7.29 -38.34 6.54
C ASN A 434 -8.78 -38.67 6.78
N PRO A 435 -9.13 -39.79 7.46
CA PRO A 435 -10.51 -40.24 7.61
C PRO A 435 -11.37 -39.32 8.51
N LYS A 436 -10.77 -38.56 9.44
CA LYS A 436 -11.52 -37.61 10.30
C LYS A 436 -11.92 -36.33 9.56
N THR A 437 -11.13 -35.92 8.56
CA THR A 437 -11.29 -34.62 7.90
C THR A 437 -11.65 -34.71 6.42
N ASN A 438 -11.61 -35.91 5.84
CA ASN A 438 -11.82 -36.18 4.41
C ASN A 438 -10.94 -35.32 3.47
N ARG A 439 -9.73 -34.99 3.94
CA ARG A 439 -8.72 -34.20 3.22
C ARG A 439 -7.43 -35.01 3.02
N CYS A 440 -6.80 -34.83 1.86
CA CYS A 440 -5.50 -35.43 1.56
C CYS A 440 -4.38 -34.67 2.27
N ILE A 441 -3.64 -35.34 3.14
CA ILE A 441 -2.52 -34.77 3.89
C ILE A 441 -1.20 -35.38 3.41
N ILE A 442 -0.10 -34.63 3.51
CA ILE A 442 1.23 -35.09 3.11
C ILE A 442 1.68 -36.18 4.08
N ASP A 443 2.08 -37.34 3.53
CA ASP A 443 2.67 -38.40 4.33
C ASP A 443 4.10 -37.99 4.71
N LYS A 444 4.34 -37.83 6.02
CA LYS A 444 5.65 -37.39 6.54
C LYS A 444 6.70 -38.50 6.52
N ASN A 445 6.32 -39.73 6.16
CA ASN A 445 7.24 -40.88 6.13
C ASN A 445 7.84 -41.20 4.75
N VAL A 446 7.53 -40.42 3.70
CA VAL A 446 8.13 -40.61 2.37
C VAL A 446 9.25 -39.59 2.14
N LYS A 447 10.51 -40.01 2.32
CA LYS A 447 11.68 -39.26 1.82
C LYS A 447 11.65 -39.27 0.29
N LYS A 448 11.44 -38.11 -0.35
CA LYS A 448 11.57 -37.99 -1.81
C LYS A 448 12.97 -38.43 -2.27
N PRO A 449 13.10 -39.21 -3.35
CA PRO A 449 14.37 -39.39 -4.03
C PRO A 449 14.87 -38.03 -4.52
N LYS A 450 16.11 -37.65 -4.19
CA LYS A 450 16.74 -36.45 -4.76
C LYS A 450 17.19 -36.80 -6.18
N GLU A 451 16.67 -36.09 -7.17
CA GLU A 451 17.17 -36.18 -8.55
C GLU A 451 18.68 -35.82 -8.60
N PRO A 452 19.48 -36.48 -9.46
CA PRO A 452 20.91 -36.22 -9.55
C PRO A 452 21.17 -34.79 -10.03
N LYS A 453 22.06 -34.07 -9.33
CA LYS A 453 22.43 -32.70 -9.66
C LYS A 453 23.30 -32.69 -10.93
N VAL A 454 22.72 -32.28 -12.06
CA VAL A 454 23.45 -32.08 -13.32
C VAL A 454 24.25 -30.78 -13.28
N CYS A 455 25.53 -30.84 -13.64
CA CYS A 455 26.41 -29.67 -13.70
C CYS A 455 26.39 -29.01 -15.09
N PRO A 456 26.53 -27.66 -15.18
CA PRO A 456 26.66 -26.96 -16.45
C PRO A 456 27.85 -27.45 -17.28
N GLU A 457 27.77 -27.26 -18.59
CA GLU A 457 28.82 -27.62 -19.53
C GLU A 457 30.20 -27.04 -19.13
N GLY A 458 31.25 -27.86 -19.23
CA GLY A 458 32.60 -27.51 -18.73
C GLY A 458 32.85 -27.72 -17.23
N LYS A 459 31.85 -28.20 -16.46
CA LYS A 459 31.98 -28.53 -15.03
C LYS A 459 31.61 -29.98 -14.72
N VAL A 460 32.20 -30.52 -13.66
CA VAL A 460 31.91 -31.86 -13.11
C VAL A 460 31.48 -31.78 -11.65
N LEU A 461 30.59 -32.67 -11.22
CA LEU A 461 30.13 -32.71 -9.84
C LEU A 461 31.23 -33.27 -8.94
N ASN A 462 31.66 -32.50 -7.95
CA ASN A 462 32.54 -33.04 -6.92
C ASN A 462 31.71 -33.86 -5.92
N PRO A 463 31.93 -35.20 -5.80
CA PRO A 463 31.12 -36.05 -4.93
C PRO A 463 31.31 -35.76 -3.43
N LYS A 464 32.47 -35.23 -3.02
CA LYS A 464 32.73 -34.85 -1.62
C LYS A 464 32.00 -33.59 -1.19
N THR A 465 31.78 -32.64 -2.10
CA THR A 465 31.21 -31.32 -1.76
C THR A 465 29.82 -31.06 -2.34
N GLY A 466 29.35 -31.89 -3.29
CA GLY A 466 28.09 -31.68 -4.00
C GLY A 466 28.05 -30.41 -4.85
N ARG A 467 29.21 -29.82 -5.16
CA ARG A 467 29.37 -28.60 -5.97
C ARG A 467 29.99 -28.90 -7.33
N CYS A 468 29.58 -28.15 -8.35
CA CYS A 468 30.15 -28.26 -9.70
C CYS A 468 31.48 -27.50 -9.78
N ILE A 469 32.55 -28.19 -10.15
CA ILE A 469 33.90 -27.64 -10.30
C ILE A 469 34.35 -27.70 -11.77
N LEU A 470 35.23 -26.79 -12.20
CA LEU A 470 35.71 -26.76 -13.60
C LEU A 470 36.53 -28.00 -13.93
N LYS A 471 36.32 -28.59 -15.13
CA LYS A 471 37.02 -29.79 -15.60
C LYS A 471 38.56 -29.67 -15.60
N ASN A 472 39.09 -28.46 -15.77
CA ASN A 472 40.53 -28.20 -15.80
C ASN A 472 41.17 -28.00 -14.41
N SER A 473 40.39 -28.01 -13.32
CA SER A 473 40.94 -27.87 -11.98
C SER A 473 41.71 -29.12 -11.55
N ALA A 474 42.76 -28.96 -10.75
CA ALA A 474 43.54 -30.08 -10.20
C ALA A 474 42.66 -31.10 -9.44
N THR A 475 41.59 -30.60 -8.80
CA THR A 475 40.58 -31.42 -8.11
C THR A 475 39.69 -32.20 -9.08
N ALA A 476 39.38 -31.66 -10.26
CA ALA A 476 38.60 -32.35 -11.29
C ALA A 476 39.43 -33.38 -12.06
N LYS A 477 40.73 -33.14 -12.28
CA LYS A 477 41.67 -34.11 -12.89
C LYS A 477 41.87 -35.39 -12.07
N LYS A 478 41.54 -35.38 -10.77
CA LYS A 478 41.54 -36.57 -9.91
C LYS A 478 40.19 -37.31 -9.88
N LEU A 479 39.16 -36.75 -10.52
CA LEU A 479 37.78 -37.25 -10.52
C LEU A 479 37.32 -37.73 -11.90
N LEU A 480 38.05 -37.37 -12.95
CA LEU A 480 37.97 -37.89 -14.32
C LEU A 480 39.11 -38.90 -14.48
#